data_AF-A0A7V5XC36-F1
#
_entry.id   AF-A0A7V5XC36-F1
#
_cell.length_a   1.000
_cell.length_b   1.000
_cell.length_c   1.000
_cell.angle_alpha   90.00
_cell.angle_beta   90.00
_cell.angle_gamma   90.00
#
_symmetry.space_group_name_H-M   'P 1'
#
loop_
_entity.id
_entity.type
_entity.pdbx_description
1 polymer ?
#
loop_
_entity_poly.entity_id
_entity_poly.type
_entity_poly.pdbx_seq_one_letter_code
_entity_poly.pdbx_strand_id
1 'polypeptide(L)'
;LPEMFTSGFTMQPEDIAEDLHGPTLEWMQDVAKTHDLTLTGSYVVREAGQYFNRLIWMPPDGKFGCYDKRHLFRMAGEHQYYAPGRERQVFRLDGWRVCPLICYDLRFPVFSRGLDEYDLLLYVANWPAARRSAWTTLLPARAVENLCYVAGVNRTGTDANGIEYAGGSGVWDYLGRTLAEADDQPRNITVTLDGDALLRYRQKFPAHHDADRFQLLDD
;
A
#
# COMPACT_ATOMS: atom_id res chain seq x y z
N LEU A 1 -5.31 -2.35 -6.24
CA LEU A 1 -6.63 -1.79 -5.88
C LEU A 1 -6.43 -0.82 -4.71
N PRO A 2 -7.33 0.16 -4.48
CA PRO A 2 -7.24 1.07 -3.33
C PRO A 2 -7.39 0.36 -1.96
N GLU A 3 -7.23 1.12 -0.88
CA GLU A 3 -7.55 0.67 0.48
C GLU A 3 -9.06 0.48 0.65
N MET A 4 -9.47 -0.51 1.46
CA MET A 4 -10.87 -0.84 1.76
C MET A 4 -11.76 -0.82 0.50
N PHE A 5 -11.31 -1.45 -0.58
CA PHE A 5 -11.88 -1.22 -1.91
C PHE A 5 -13.32 -1.72 -2.08
N THR A 6 -13.80 -2.58 -1.19
CA THR A 6 -15.16 -3.16 -1.21
C THR A 6 -16.21 -2.26 -0.56
N SER A 7 -15.83 -1.51 0.47
CA SER A 7 -16.75 -0.72 1.31
C SER A 7 -16.45 0.79 1.31
N GLY A 8 -15.23 1.18 0.96
CA GLY A 8 -14.67 2.48 1.33
C GLY A 8 -14.28 2.55 2.81
N PHE A 9 -13.68 3.68 3.19
CA PHE A 9 -13.19 3.91 4.54
C PHE A 9 -14.34 4.14 5.54
N THR A 10 -14.46 3.26 6.54
CA THR A 10 -15.60 3.25 7.48
C THR A 10 -15.19 2.88 8.91
N MET A 11 -15.93 3.40 9.89
CA MET A 11 -15.81 3.08 11.32
C MET A 11 -16.90 2.13 11.81
N GLN A 12 -17.63 1.48 10.89
CA GLN A 12 -18.66 0.46 11.16
C GLN A 12 -18.22 -0.88 10.54
N PRO A 13 -17.12 -1.49 11.01
CA PRO A 13 -16.63 -2.74 10.42
C PRO A 13 -17.62 -3.90 10.55
N GLU A 14 -18.48 -3.91 11.57
CA GLU A 14 -19.44 -4.98 11.85
C GLU A 14 -20.42 -5.25 10.70
N ASP A 15 -20.73 -4.22 9.90
CA ASP A 15 -21.71 -4.32 8.81
C ASP A 15 -21.09 -4.84 7.50
N ILE A 16 -19.76 -4.80 7.38
CA ILE A 16 -19.05 -4.99 6.11
C ILE A 16 -17.87 -5.96 6.19
N ALA A 17 -17.45 -6.36 7.40
CA ALA A 17 -16.32 -7.25 7.58
C ALA A 17 -16.66 -8.66 7.08
N GLU A 18 -15.71 -9.24 6.37
CA GLU A 18 -15.77 -10.66 5.99
C GLU A 18 -14.81 -11.46 6.87
N ASP A 19 -15.11 -12.74 7.12
CA ASP A 19 -14.09 -13.64 7.62
C ASP A 19 -13.00 -13.81 6.54
N LEU A 20 -11.77 -14.21 6.91
CA LEU A 20 -10.63 -14.23 5.99
C LEU A 20 -10.94 -14.97 4.67
N HIS A 21 -11.57 -16.15 4.76
CA HIS A 21 -12.01 -16.93 3.61
C HIS A 21 -13.42 -16.56 3.16
N GLY A 22 -13.64 -15.27 2.93
CA GLY A 22 -14.90 -14.68 2.46
C GLY A 22 -14.95 -14.46 0.94
N PRO A 23 -16.10 -13.94 0.44
CA PRO A 23 -16.33 -13.75 -0.99
C PRO A 23 -15.31 -12.80 -1.67
N THR A 24 -14.78 -11.82 -0.96
CA THR A 24 -13.75 -10.92 -1.50
C THR A 24 -12.44 -11.66 -1.76
N LEU A 25 -12.02 -12.56 -0.86
CA LEU A 25 -10.80 -13.35 -1.07
C LEU A 25 -10.97 -14.31 -2.26
N GLU A 26 -12.11 -14.99 -2.34
CA GLU A 26 -12.45 -15.88 -3.46
C GLU A 26 -12.44 -15.11 -4.79
N TRP A 27 -13.07 -13.94 -4.83
CA TRP A 27 -13.05 -13.06 -6.00
C TRP A 27 -11.63 -12.65 -6.38
N MET A 28 -10.79 -12.26 -5.41
CA MET A 28 -9.40 -11.89 -5.68
C MET A 28 -8.61 -13.07 -6.26
N GLN A 29 -8.82 -14.28 -5.74
CA GLN A 29 -8.16 -15.49 -6.24
C GLN A 29 -8.60 -15.82 -7.67
N ASP A 30 -9.88 -15.73 -7.97
CA ASP A 30 -10.42 -15.96 -9.31
C ASP A 30 -9.86 -14.94 -10.31
N VAL A 31 -9.86 -13.65 -9.96
CA VAL A 31 -9.30 -12.58 -10.83
C VAL A 31 -7.80 -12.80 -11.06
N ALA A 32 -7.02 -13.07 -10.01
CA ALA A 32 -5.59 -13.30 -10.13
C ALA A 32 -5.29 -14.49 -11.05
N LYS A 33 -6.00 -15.60 -10.88
CA LYS A 33 -5.84 -16.81 -11.69
C LYS A 33 -6.28 -16.62 -13.13
N THR A 34 -7.44 -15.99 -13.36
CA THR A 34 -8.00 -15.79 -14.70
C THR A 34 -7.13 -14.89 -15.56
N HIS A 35 -6.50 -13.88 -14.96
CA HIS A 35 -5.70 -12.89 -15.68
C HIS A 35 -4.18 -13.14 -15.58
N ASP A 36 -3.76 -14.22 -14.94
CA ASP A 36 -2.35 -14.57 -14.70
C ASP A 36 -1.55 -13.38 -14.15
N LEU A 37 -2.07 -12.78 -13.08
CA LEU A 37 -1.47 -11.61 -12.44
C LEU A 37 -1.50 -11.73 -10.92
N THR A 38 -0.64 -10.96 -10.26
CA THR A 38 -0.75 -10.75 -8.82
C THR A 38 -1.66 -9.57 -8.54
N LEU A 39 -2.74 -9.80 -7.79
CA LEU A 39 -3.71 -8.79 -7.40
C LEU A 39 -3.47 -8.37 -5.94
N THR A 40 -3.57 -7.07 -5.66
CA THR A 40 -3.47 -6.56 -4.29
C THR A 40 -4.38 -5.35 -4.03
N GLY A 41 -4.78 -5.21 -2.78
CA GLY A 41 -5.72 -4.22 -2.24
C GLY A 41 -6.03 -4.57 -0.80
N SER A 42 -6.64 -3.64 -0.05
CA SER A 42 -7.13 -3.96 1.30
C SER A 42 -8.65 -3.97 1.40
N TYR A 43 -9.15 -4.78 2.32
CA TYR A 43 -10.55 -4.79 2.74
C TYR A 43 -10.63 -5.10 4.24
N VAL A 44 -11.84 -5.05 4.79
CA VAL A 44 -12.05 -5.29 6.20
C VAL A 44 -12.22 -6.78 6.45
N VAL A 45 -11.30 -7.34 7.24
CA VAL A 45 -11.31 -8.74 7.63
C VAL A 45 -11.59 -8.85 9.12
N ARG A 46 -12.50 -9.76 9.48
CA ARG A 46 -12.73 -10.19 10.86
C ARG A 46 -11.94 -11.45 11.14
N GLU A 47 -11.14 -11.44 12.19
CA GLU A 47 -10.36 -12.59 12.64
C GLU A 47 -10.19 -12.55 14.16
N ALA A 48 -10.35 -13.70 14.82
CA ALA A 48 -10.22 -13.82 16.28
C ALA A 48 -11.04 -12.78 17.10
N GLY A 49 -12.21 -12.38 16.58
CA GLY A 49 -13.09 -11.39 17.24
C GLY A 49 -12.63 -9.93 17.10
N GLN A 50 -11.63 -9.65 16.27
CA GLN A 50 -11.16 -8.30 15.95
C GLN A 50 -11.36 -7.99 14.46
N TYR A 51 -11.33 -6.71 14.12
CA TYR A 51 -11.40 -6.22 12.75
C TYR A 51 -10.07 -5.64 12.31
N PHE A 52 -9.66 -5.95 11.09
CA PHE A 52 -8.40 -5.48 10.51
C PHE A 52 -8.66 -4.80 9.17
N ASN A 53 -7.95 -3.71 8.91
CA ASN A 53 -7.75 -3.21 7.56
C ASN A 53 -6.61 -4.04 6.95
N ARG A 54 -7.00 -5.13 6.28
CA ARG A 54 -6.09 -6.18 5.84
C ARG A 54 -5.86 -6.08 4.34
N LEU A 55 -4.61 -5.87 3.94
CA LEU A 55 -4.16 -6.00 2.57
C LEU A 55 -3.94 -7.46 2.24
N ILE A 56 -4.47 -7.89 1.09
CA ILE A 56 -4.19 -9.20 0.51
C ILE A 56 -3.20 -9.04 -0.64
N TRP A 57 -2.20 -9.91 -0.66
CA TRP A 57 -1.31 -10.14 -1.78
C TRP A 57 -1.69 -11.48 -2.41
N MET A 58 -2.32 -11.47 -3.59
CA MET A 58 -2.89 -12.66 -4.23
C MET A 58 -2.17 -12.97 -5.55
N PRO A 59 -1.19 -13.88 -5.56
CA PRO A 59 -0.58 -14.39 -6.79
C PRO A 59 -1.55 -15.28 -7.59
N PRO A 60 -1.28 -15.56 -8.89
CA PRO A 60 -2.16 -16.36 -9.73
C PRO A 60 -2.24 -17.84 -9.32
N ASP A 61 -1.30 -18.34 -8.52
CA ASP A 61 -1.33 -19.70 -7.95
C ASP A 61 -2.26 -19.84 -6.73
N GLY A 62 -2.82 -18.71 -6.25
CA GLY A 62 -3.74 -18.65 -5.11
C GLY A 62 -3.07 -18.71 -3.74
N LYS A 63 -1.74 -18.79 -3.64
CA LYS A 63 -1.03 -18.78 -2.34
C LYS A 63 -0.85 -17.35 -1.85
N PHE A 64 -1.90 -16.84 -1.22
CA PHE A 64 -1.92 -15.46 -0.79
C PHE A 64 -1.09 -15.18 0.48
N GLY A 65 -0.69 -13.93 0.62
CA GLY A 65 -0.16 -13.36 1.85
C GLY A 65 -1.01 -12.18 2.32
N CYS A 66 -0.82 -11.76 3.57
CA CYS A 66 -1.59 -10.68 4.19
C CYS A 66 -0.67 -9.65 4.84
N TYR A 67 -1.10 -8.39 4.86
CA TYR A 67 -0.51 -7.33 5.68
C TYR A 67 -1.63 -6.56 6.38
N ASP A 68 -1.62 -6.55 7.71
CA ASP A 68 -2.55 -5.74 8.49
C ASP A 68 -1.99 -4.34 8.68
N LYS A 69 -2.81 -3.31 8.43
CA LYS A 69 -2.42 -1.90 8.59
C LYS A 69 -1.86 -1.67 9.98
N ARG A 70 -0.59 -1.29 10.06
CA ARG A 70 0.08 -1.01 11.33
C ARG A 70 -0.43 0.30 11.94
N HIS A 71 -0.44 1.39 11.17
CA HIS A 71 -0.78 2.70 11.69
C HIS A 71 -2.24 3.04 11.40
N LEU A 72 -3.09 2.90 12.41
CA LEU A 72 -4.51 3.26 12.31
C LEU A 72 -4.69 4.79 12.33
N PHE A 73 -5.54 5.31 11.45
CA PHE A 73 -5.81 6.72 11.24
C PHE A 73 -6.65 7.29 12.40
N ARG A 74 -5.94 7.73 13.44
CA ARG A 74 -6.52 8.17 14.72
C ARG A 74 -7.54 9.30 14.60
N MET A 75 -7.33 10.24 13.66
CA MET A 75 -8.17 11.42 13.49
C MET A 75 -9.60 11.10 13.02
N ALA A 76 -9.83 9.91 12.45
CA ALA A 76 -11.17 9.42 12.13
C ALA A 76 -11.67 8.34 13.09
N GLY A 77 -10.92 8.02 14.14
CA GLY A 77 -11.32 7.00 15.11
C GLY A 77 -10.95 5.56 14.74
N GLU A 78 -10.16 5.28 13.69
CA GLU A 78 -9.89 3.90 13.22
C GLU A 78 -9.39 2.97 14.34
N HIS A 79 -8.50 3.47 15.19
CA HIS A 79 -8.00 2.77 16.39
C HIS A 79 -9.03 2.34 17.45
N GLN A 80 -10.27 2.83 17.38
CA GLN A 80 -11.34 2.45 18.32
C GLN A 80 -12.11 1.22 17.84
N TYR A 81 -12.04 0.91 16.55
CA TYR A 81 -12.84 -0.13 15.89
C TYR A 81 -11.99 -1.23 15.25
N TYR A 82 -10.74 -0.91 14.89
CA TYR A 82 -9.82 -1.83 14.24
C TYR A 82 -8.62 -2.14 15.14
N ALA A 83 -8.09 -3.35 15.00
CA ALA A 83 -6.84 -3.76 15.60
C ALA A 83 -5.66 -3.42 14.67
N PRO A 84 -4.53 -2.93 15.21
CA PRO A 84 -3.35 -2.63 14.42
C PRO A 84 -2.58 -3.91 14.06
N GLY A 85 -2.03 -3.94 12.84
CA GLY A 85 -1.00 -4.90 12.48
C GLY A 85 0.33 -4.63 13.19
N ARG A 86 1.21 -5.62 13.20
CA ARG A 86 2.54 -5.51 13.84
C ARG A 86 3.68 -5.67 12.86
N GLU A 87 3.55 -6.61 11.93
CA GLU A 87 4.65 -7.00 11.06
C GLU A 87 4.59 -6.28 9.72
N ARG A 88 5.75 -5.81 9.25
CA ARG A 88 5.93 -5.40 7.86
C ARG A 88 6.17 -6.64 7.01
N GLN A 89 5.50 -6.72 5.86
CA GLN A 89 5.65 -7.83 4.94
C GLN A 89 6.36 -7.39 3.65
N VAL A 90 7.19 -8.27 3.10
CA VAL A 90 7.84 -8.12 1.79
C VAL A 90 7.52 -9.35 0.96
N PHE A 91 6.78 -9.15 -0.13
CA PHE A 91 6.39 -10.21 -1.05
C PHE A 91 7.32 -10.26 -2.26
N ARG A 92 7.33 -11.39 -2.96
CA ARG A 92 8.10 -11.58 -4.19
C ARG A 92 7.19 -11.59 -5.41
N LEU A 93 7.64 -10.97 -6.49
CA LEU A 93 6.96 -10.93 -7.79
C LEU A 93 8.01 -10.97 -8.90
N ASP A 94 8.19 -12.12 -9.57
CA ASP A 94 9.11 -12.25 -10.71
C ASP A 94 10.51 -11.64 -10.49
N GLY A 95 11.10 -11.93 -9.33
CA GLY A 95 12.42 -11.42 -8.94
C GLY A 95 12.39 -10.06 -8.22
N TRP A 96 11.28 -9.33 -8.26
CA TRP A 96 11.08 -8.11 -7.48
C TRP A 96 10.70 -8.41 -6.04
N ARG A 97 11.16 -7.56 -5.13
CA ARG A 97 10.72 -7.53 -3.72
C ARG A 97 9.78 -6.33 -3.53
N VAL A 98 8.54 -6.59 -3.16
CA VAL A 98 7.49 -5.58 -3.03
C VAL A 98 7.05 -5.48 -1.57
N CYS A 99 7.10 -4.28 -1.01
CA CYS A 99 6.62 -4.00 0.34
C CYS A 99 5.34 -3.14 0.27
N PRO A 100 4.16 -3.77 0.38
CA PRO A 100 2.90 -3.05 0.40
C PRO A 100 2.58 -2.51 1.80
N LEU A 101 2.03 -1.31 1.84
CA LEU A 101 1.63 -0.56 3.03
C LEU A 101 0.28 0.11 2.78
N ILE A 102 -0.42 0.51 3.84
CA ILE A 102 -1.78 1.03 3.73
C ILE A 102 -1.84 2.48 4.22
N CYS A 103 -2.17 3.38 3.30
CA CYS A 103 -2.63 4.74 3.54
C CYS A 103 -1.79 5.51 4.58
N TYR A 104 -2.27 5.57 5.83
CA TYR A 104 -1.65 6.34 6.90
C TYR A 104 -0.22 5.89 7.23
N ASP A 105 0.14 4.64 6.93
CA ASP A 105 1.52 4.13 7.00
C ASP A 105 2.52 5.02 6.25
N LEU A 106 2.09 5.69 5.18
CA LEU A 106 2.92 6.63 4.40
C LEU A 106 3.56 7.73 5.27
N ARG A 107 2.94 8.10 6.39
CA ARG A 107 3.46 9.16 7.28
C ARG A 107 4.58 8.70 8.21
N PHE A 108 4.90 7.41 8.26
CA PHE A 108 5.80 6.83 9.24
C PHE A 108 7.10 6.33 8.57
N PRO A 109 8.08 7.22 8.33
CA PRO A 109 9.27 6.90 7.55
C PRO A 109 10.08 5.75 8.14
N VAL A 110 10.13 5.63 9.48
CA VAL A 110 10.86 4.56 10.17
C VAL A 110 10.28 3.19 9.85
N PHE A 111 8.94 3.06 9.78
CA PHE A 111 8.30 1.81 9.38
C PHE A 111 8.40 1.54 7.88
N SER A 112 8.41 2.59 7.07
CA SER A 112 8.66 2.47 5.63
C SER A 112 10.13 2.13 5.33
N ARG A 113 11.09 2.47 6.19
CA ARG A 113 12.53 2.43 5.90
C ARG A 113 13.02 1.02 5.53
N GLY A 114 13.55 0.84 4.34
CA GLY A 114 14.14 -0.42 3.87
C GLY A 114 15.63 -0.27 3.62
N LEU A 115 16.44 -1.14 4.21
CA LEU A 115 17.90 -1.17 4.00
C LEU A 115 18.25 -2.20 2.91
N ASP A 116 17.88 -1.90 1.67
CA ASP A 116 17.94 -2.83 0.52
C ASP A 116 17.09 -4.10 0.73
N GLU A 117 15.96 -3.95 1.42
CA GLU A 117 15.03 -5.06 1.69
C GLU A 117 14.00 -5.27 0.56
N TYR A 118 13.71 -4.21 -0.20
CA TYR A 118 12.70 -4.22 -1.26
C TYR A 118 13.10 -3.31 -2.44
N ASP A 119 12.43 -3.51 -3.56
CA ASP A 119 12.67 -2.81 -4.83
C ASP A 119 11.50 -1.87 -5.18
N LEU A 120 10.31 -2.16 -4.65
CA LEU A 120 9.09 -1.37 -4.76
C LEU A 120 8.39 -1.22 -3.41
N LEU A 121 8.12 0.02 -3.00
CA LEU A 121 7.12 0.33 -1.98
C LEU A 121 5.77 0.57 -2.66
N LEU A 122 4.70 -0.04 -2.15
CA LEU A 122 3.35 0.17 -2.64
C LEU A 122 2.47 0.73 -1.52
N TYR A 123 1.73 1.79 -1.78
CA TYR A 123 0.73 2.34 -0.86
C TYR A 123 -0.66 2.27 -1.48
N VAL A 124 -1.59 1.59 -0.82
CA VAL A 124 -3.03 1.63 -1.18
C VAL A 124 -3.77 2.56 -0.22
N ALA A 125 -4.70 3.39 -0.69
CA ALA A 125 -5.24 4.46 0.14
C ALA A 125 -6.70 4.89 -0.15
N ASN A 126 -7.35 5.36 0.91
CA ASN A 126 -8.42 6.36 0.92
C ASN A 126 -7.81 7.66 1.49
N TRP A 127 -7.06 8.41 0.67
CA TRP A 127 -6.40 9.64 1.08
C TRP A 127 -7.20 10.88 0.64
N PRO A 128 -7.79 11.66 1.57
CA PRO A 128 -8.67 12.77 1.20
C PRO A 128 -7.96 13.93 0.47
N ALA A 129 -8.70 14.59 -0.42
CA ALA A 129 -8.26 15.72 -1.23
C ALA A 129 -7.68 16.87 -0.40
N ALA A 130 -8.26 17.14 0.78
CA ALA A 130 -7.77 18.15 1.72
C ALA A 130 -6.31 17.95 2.17
N ARG A 131 -5.75 16.74 2.00
CA ARG A 131 -4.36 16.41 2.34
C ARG A 131 -3.54 15.97 1.13
N ARG A 132 -3.97 16.29 -0.10
CA ARG A 132 -3.29 15.89 -1.35
C ARG A 132 -1.82 16.28 -1.37
N SER A 133 -1.47 17.48 -0.89
CA SER A 133 -0.08 17.93 -0.83
C SER A 133 0.82 16.99 -0.03
N ALA A 134 0.33 16.42 1.08
CA ALA A 134 1.09 15.46 1.86
C ALA A 134 1.24 14.11 1.12
N TRP A 135 0.23 13.68 0.37
CA TRP A 135 0.30 12.47 -0.46
C TRP A 135 1.37 12.60 -1.55
N THR A 136 1.30 13.68 -2.33
CA THR A 136 2.22 13.92 -3.46
C THR A 136 3.63 14.31 -3.02
N THR A 137 3.81 14.76 -1.78
CA THR A 137 5.14 15.04 -1.21
C THR A 137 5.79 13.77 -0.65
N LEU A 138 5.04 12.95 0.11
CA LEU A 138 5.61 11.84 0.84
C LEU A 138 5.97 10.66 -0.06
N LEU A 139 5.21 10.37 -1.12
CA LEU A 139 5.49 9.25 -2.03
C LEU A 139 6.86 9.37 -2.73
N PRO A 140 7.19 10.48 -3.42
CA PRO A 140 8.53 10.62 -4.00
C PRO A 140 9.62 10.71 -2.92
N ALA A 141 9.34 11.26 -1.74
CA ALA A 141 10.30 11.26 -0.64
C ALA A 141 10.65 9.82 -0.19
N ARG A 142 9.65 8.93 -0.09
CA ARG A 142 9.86 7.50 0.20
C ARG A 142 10.71 6.82 -0.87
N ALA A 143 10.55 7.21 -2.13
CA ALA A 143 11.31 6.65 -3.25
C ALA A 143 12.79 7.03 -3.17
N VAL A 144 13.05 8.32 -2.96
CA VAL A 144 14.40 8.88 -2.85
C VAL A 144 15.13 8.32 -1.65
N GLU A 145 14.53 8.38 -0.46
CA GLU A 145 15.24 7.98 0.76
C GLU A 145 15.56 6.48 0.75
N ASN A 146 14.65 5.62 0.26
CA ASN A 146 14.81 4.16 0.23
C ASN A 146 15.45 3.61 -1.06
N LEU A 147 15.88 4.47 -1.99
CA LEU A 147 16.51 4.08 -3.25
C LEU A 147 15.67 3.00 -3.98
N CYS A 148 14.36 3.19 -4.08
CA CYS A 148 13.42 2.19 -4.64
C CYS A 148 12.36 2.87 -5.50
N TYR A 149 11.62 2.09 -6.29
CA TYR A 149 10.39 2.61 -6.89
C TYR A 149 9.31 2.76 -5.81
N VAL A 150 8.38 3.69 -6.03
CA VAL A 150 7.18 3.85 -5.21
C VAL A 150 5.96 3.87 -6.11
N ALA A 151 4.93 3.11 -5.76
CA ALA A 151 3.61 3.20 -6.36
C ALA A 151 2.58 3.60 -5.29
N GLY A 152 1.70 4.53 -5.63
CA GLY A 152 0.58 4.95 -4.81
C GLY A 152 -0.74 4.72 -5.55
N VAL A 153 -1.69 4.04 -4.92
CA VAL A 153 -3.04 3.81 -5.46
C VAL A 153 -4.06 4.38 -4.49
N ASN A 154 -4.60 5.54 -4.82
CA ASN A 154 -5.66 6.20 -4.09
C ASN A 154 -6.99 6.07 -4.84
N ARG A 155 -8.11 6.05 -4.11
CA ARG A 155 -9.43 6.19 -4.70
C ARG A 155 -9.69 7.62 -5.22
N THR A 156 -10.77 7.78 -5.97
CA THR A 156 -11.30 9.09 -6.35
C THR A 156 -12.81 9.19 -6.03
N GLY A 157 -13.38 10.37 -6.21
CA GLY A 157 -14.79 10.68 -5.98
C GLY A 157 -15.08 11.12 -4.54
N THR A 158 -16.35 11.14 -4.19
CA THR A 158 -16.83 11.51 -2.85
C THR A 158 -17.47 10.30 -2.18
N ASP A 159 -17.13 10.02 -0.92
CA ASP A 159 -17.76 8.94 -0.16
C ASP A 159 -19.09 9.35 0.49
N ALA A 160 -19.74 8.40 1.15
CA ALA A 160 -21.01 8.62 1.84
C ALA A 160 -20.92 9.63 3.01
N ASN A 161 -19.72 9.91 3.51
CA ASN A 161 -19.47 10.90 4.56
C ASN A 161 -19.20 12.30 3.98
N GLY A 162 -19.32 12.48 2.66
CA GLY A 162 -19.03 13.74 1.98
C GLY A 162 -17.54 14.05 1.88
N ILE A 163 -16.65 13.07 2.12
CA ILE A 163 -15.21 13.25 2.00
C ILE A 163 -14.81 13.11 0.54
N GLU A 164 -14.17 14.15 0.01
CA GLU A 164 -13.65 14.17 -1.35
C GLU A 164 -12.26 13.52 -1.41
N TYR A 165 -12.04 12.71 -2.45
CA TYR A 165 -10.77 12.07 -2.78
C TYR A 165 -10.37 12.49 -4.19
N ALA A 166 -9.21 13.12 -4.32
CA ALA A 166 -8.72 13.66 -5.59
C ALA A 166 -7.69 12.75 -6.27
N GLY A 167 -7.81 11.42 -6.10
CA GLY A 167 -6.88 10.47 -6.70
C GLY A 167 -5.42 10.76 -6.33
N GLY A 168 -4.61 11.12 -7.33
CA GLY A 168 -3.15 11.27 -7.17
C GLY A 168 -2.41 9.94 -7.18
N SER A 169 -3.05 8.88 -7.69
CA SER A 169 -2.39 7.60 -7.93
C SER A 169 -1.24 7.79 -8.91
N GLY A 170 -0.11 7.13 -8.69
CA GLY A 170 1.06 7.35 -9.51
C GLY A 170 2.20 6.41 -9.19
N VAL A 171 3.25 6.54 -9.98
CA VAL A 171 4.49 5.77 -9.85
C VAL A 171 5.67 6.71 -9.95
N TRP A 172 6.60 6.61 -9.00
CA TRP A 172 7.82 7.40 -8.92
C TRP A 172 9.04 6.50 -9.01
N ASP A 173 10.08 6.96 -9.70
CA ASP A 173 11.38 6.31 -9.72
C ASP A 173 12.18 6.54 -8.42
N TYR A 174 13.30 5.84 -8.30
CA TYR A 174 14.25 5.91 -7.18
C TYR A 174 14.95 7.29 -7.03
N LEU A 175 14.65 8.27 -7.89
CA LEU A 175 15.06 9.67 -7.77
C LEU A 175 13.86 10.58 -7.46
N GLY A 176 12.68 10.01 -7.19
CA GLY A 176 11.45 10.74 -6.91
C GLY A 176 10.81 11.35 -8.16
N ARG A 177 11.24 10.97 -9.36
CA ARG A 177 10.67 11.48 -10.61
C ARG A 177 9.41 10.72 -10.95
N THR A 178 8.37 11.43 -11.36
CA THR A 178 7.11 10.82 -11.79
C THR A 178 7.30 10.04 -13.09
N LEU A 179 6.96 8.76 -13.08
CA LEU A 179 6.87 7.90 -14.28
C LEU A 179 5.46 7.94 -14.88
N ALA A 180 4.45 7.95 -14.01
CA ALA A 180 3.06 8.13 -14.38
C ALA A 180 2.27 8.69 -13.19
N GLU A 181 1.23 9.46 -13.48
CA GLU A 181 0.30 9.98 -12.48
C GLU A 181 -1.10 10.01 -13.10
N ALA A 182 -2.10 9.58 -12.34
CA ALA A 182 -3.51 9.64 -12.71
C ALA A 182 -4.08 11.03 -12.38
N ASP A 183 -5.04 11.46 -13.19
CA ASP A 183 -5.89 12.59 -12.87
C ASP A 183 -6.89 12.24 -11.75
N ASP A 184 -7.80 13.17 -11.46
CA ASP A 184 -8.80 13.01 -10.40
C ASP A 184 -10.00 12.15 -10.87
N GLN A 185 -9.92 11.48 -12.03
CA GLN A 185 -11.00 10.65 -12.58
C GLN A 185 -10.73 9.14 -12.41
N PRO A 186 -11.77 8.29 -12.41
CA PRO A 186 -11.58 6.84 -12.38
C PRO A 186 -10.80 6.36 -13.61
N ARG A 187 -9.63 5.78 -13.39
CA ARG A 187 -8.68 5.38 -14.44
C ARG A 187 -7.83 4.20 -13.99
N ASN A 188 -7.33 3.46 -14.98
CA ASN A 188 -6.23 2.51 -14.80
C ASN A 188 -4.96 3.13 -15.40
N ILE A 189 -3.82 2.95 -14.73
CA ILE A 189 -2.50 3.29 -15.25
C ILE A 189 -1.64 2.03 -15.32
N THR A 190 -0.87 1.89 -16.38
CA THR A 190 0.05 0.77 -16.59
C THR A 190 1.46 1.34 -16.77
N VAL A 191 2.42 0.83 -15.99
CA VAL A 191 3.81 1.29 -16.00
C VAL A 191 4.72 0.07 -15.97
N THR A 192 5.76 0.08 -16.80
CA THR A 192 6.85 -0.91 -16.77
C THR A 192 8.01 -0.35 -15.96
N LEU A 193 8.46 -1.08 -14.94
CA LEU A 193 9.62 -0.70 -14.12
C LEU A 193 10.89 -1.36 -14.66
N ASP A 194 12.00 -0.61 -14.69
CA ASP A 194 13.30 -1.10 -15.16
C ASP A 194 14.17 -1.53 -13.95
N GLY A 195 14.21 -2.83 -13.71
CA GLY A 195 15.00 -3.43 -12.62
C GLY A 195 16.50 -3.22 -12.78
N ASP A 196 17.03 -3.31 -14.00
CA ASP A 196 18.45 -3.13 -14.24
C ASP A 196 18.86 -1.67 -14.00
N ALA A 197 18.00 -0.71 -14.34
CA ALA A 197 18.25 0.70 -14.05
C ALA A 197 18.30 0.98 -12.54
N LEU A 198 17.38 0.39 -11.77
CA LEU A 198 17.39 0.46 -10.31
C LEU A 198 18.69 -0.12 -9.73
N LEU A 199 19.09 -1.31 -10.18
CA LEU A 199 20.32 -1.95 -9.71
C LEU A 199 21.57 -1.13 -10.04
N ARG A 200 21.68 -0.63 -11.29
CA ARG A 200 22.77 0.28 -11.70
C ARG A 200 22.81 1.54 -10.85
N TYR A 201 21.64 2.11 -10.52
CA TYR A 201 21.56 3.29 -9.66
C TYR A 201 22.05 2.99 -8.25
N ARG A 202 21.56 1.91 -7.62
CA ARG A 202 22.01 1.50 -6.27
C ARG A 202 23.50 1.22 -6.21
N GLN A 203 24.09 0.67 -7.26
CA GLN A 203 25.55 0.47 -7.36
C GLN A 203 26.33 1.80 -7.45
N LYS A 204 25.79 2.77 -8.21
CA LYS A 204 26.43 4.09 -8.38
C LYS A 204 26.24 5.00 -7.17
N PHE A 205 25.14 4.85 -6.46
CA PHE A 205 24.75 5.67 -5.30
C PHE A 205 24.31 4.77 -4.14
N PRO A 206 25.24 4.06 -3.47
CA PRO A 206 24.91 3.04 -2.48
C PRO A 206 24.63 3.64 -1.09
N ALA A 207 23.78 4.67 -1.00
CA ALA A 207 23.52 5.38 0.26
C ALA A 207 22.90 4.50 1.36
N HIS A 208 22.40 3.30 1.03
CA HIS A 208 21.95 2.32 2.01
C HIS A 208 23.12 1.76 2.88
N HIS A 209 24.37 1.83 2.41
CA HIS A 209 25.54 1.47 3.22
C HIS A 209 25.83 2.48 4.33
N ASP A 210 25.41 3.72 4.16
CA ASP A 210 25.62 4.82 5.13
C ASP A 210 24.42 5.01 6.06
N ALA A 211 23.40 4.16 5.95
CA ALA A 211 22.17 4.30 6.72
C ALA A 211 22.37 3.96 8.21
N ASP A 212 21.78 4.77 9.07
CA ASP A 212 21.72 4.49 10.50
C ASP A 212 20.96 3.19 10.76
N ARG A 213 21.55 2.32 11.59
CA ARG A 213 20.89 1.10 12.06
C ARG A 213 19.90 1.44 13.17
N PHE A 214 18.76 0.79 13.15
CA PHE A 214 17.74 0.95 14.18
C PHE A 214 17.04 -0.39 14.44
N GLN A 215 16.34 -0.45 15.56
CA GLN A 215 15.42 -1.52 15.89
C GLN A 215 14.04 -0.89 16.16
N LEU A 216 13.00 -1.48 15.60
CA LEU A 216 11.64 -1.15 16.01
C LEU A 216 11.40 -1.74 17.39
N LEU A 217 11.06 -0.87 18.34
CA LEU A 217 10.58 -1.31 19.64
C LEU A 217 9.13 -1.76 19.48
N ASP A 218 8.79 -2.87 20.13
CA ASP A 218 7.39 -3.20 20.38
C ASP A 218 6.87 -2.22 21.46
N ASP A 219 5.67 -1.69 21.26
CA ASP A 219 4.96 -0.91 22.27
C ASP A 219 4.51 -1.79 23.44
#